data_AF-A0A4Y1YT68-F1
#
_entry.id   AF-A0A4Y1YT68-F1
#
_cell.length_a   1.000
_cell.length_b   1.000
_cell.length_c   1.000
_cell.angle_alpha   90.00
_cell.angle_beta   90.00
_cell.angle_gamma   90.00
#
_symmetry.space_group_name_H-M   'P 1'
#
loop_
_entity.id
_entity.type
_entity.pdbx_description
1 polymer ?
#
loop_
_entity_poly.entity_id
_entity_poly.type
_entity_poly.pdbx_seq_one_letter_code
_entity_poly.pdbx_strand_id
1 'polypeptide(L)' 'MKITVHYKSGLSQIFIVPAEIQVTEFRKIAEKAGGEVHKIDFSSCHLKSDKCYMEGKF' A
#
# COMPACT_ATOMS: atom_id res chain seq x y z
N MET A 1 -1.39 7.02 6.92
CA MET A 1 -1.33 5.55 6.92
C MET A 1 0.05 5.10 6.47
N LYS A 2 0.60 4.05 7.06
CA LYS A 2 1.88 3.47 6.64
C LYS A 2 1.60 2.26 5.75
N ILE A 3 2.18 2.24 4.56
CA ILE A 3 2.01 1.17 3.59
C ILE A 3 3.38 0.64 3.22
N THR A 4 3.55 -0.67 3.21
CA THR A 4 4.76 -1.32 2.70
C THR A 4 4.46 -1.88 1.32
N VAL A 5 5.25 -1.49 0.32
CA VAL A 5 5.14 -1.98 -1.05
C VAL A 5 6.33 -2.88 -1.31
N HIS A 6 6.06 -4.09 -1.78
CA HIS A 6 7.06 -5.02 -2.28
C HIS A 6 7.01 -5.00 -3.80
N TYR A 7 8.14 -4.72 -4.43
CA TYR A 7 8.29 -4.70 -5.87
C TYR A 7 8.77 -6.06 -6.38
N LYS A 8 8.50 -6.37 -7.66
CA LYS A 8 9.00 -7.60 -8.28
C LYS A 8 10.53 -7.67 -8.36
N SER A 9 11.22 -6.53 -8.26
CA SER A 9 12.67 -6.45 -8.14
C SER A 9 13.21 -7.06 -6.83
N GLY A 10 12.34 -7.39 -5.87
CA GLY A 10 12.72 -7.82 -4.52
C GLY A 10 12.93 -6.66 -3.54
N LEU A 11 12.92 -5.41 -4.03
CA LEU A 11 12.98 -4.23 -3.18
C LEU A 11 11.65 -4.03 -2.44
N SER A 12 11.73 -3.57 -1.20
CA SER A 12 10.57 -3.21 -0.40
C SER A 12 10.70 -1.77 0.06
N GLN A 13 9.63 -0.98 -0.08
CA GLN A 13 9.61 0.44 0.26
C GLN A 13 8.38 0.80 1.08
N ILE A 14 8.60 1.67 2.06
CA ILE A 14 7.54 2.15 2.94
C ILE A 14 7.08 3.53 2.46
N PHE A 15 5.78 3.68 2.29
CA PHE A 15 5.13 4.93 1.95
C PHE A 15 4.30 5.44 3.13
N ILE A 16 4.40 6.74 3.38
CA ILE A 16 3.51 7.46 4.31
C ILE A 16 2.52 8.22 3.44
N VAL A 17 1.26 7.82 3.49
CA VAL A 17 0.20 8.38 2.62
C VAL A 17 -0.98 8.90 3.43
N PRO A 18 -1.77 9.85 2.88
CA PRO A 18 -3.06 10.23 3.44
C PRO A 18 -4.01 9.03 3.51
N ALA A 19 -4.92 9.01 4.49
CA ALA A 19 -5.90 7.92 4.61
C ALA A 19 -6.93 7.91 3.46
N GLU A 20 -7.14 9.06 2.83
CA GLU A 20 -8.13 9.26 1.76
C GLU A 20 -7.59 8.92 0.36
N ILE A 21 -6.32 8.51 0.24
CA ILE A 21 -5.73 8.19 -1.06
C ILE A 21 -6.40 6.95 -1.66
N GLN A 22 -6.77 7.05 -2.95
CA GLN A 22 -7.31 5.89 -3.66
C GLN A 22 -6.21 4.87 -3.94
N VAL A 23 -6.50 3.59 -3.71
CA VAL A 23 -5.55 2.48 -3.90
C VAL A 23 -5.04 2.40 -5.34
N THR A 24 -5.89 2.70 -6.32
CA THR A 24 -5.55 2.73 -7.74
C THR A 24 -4.56 3.84 -8.07
N GLU A 25 -4.71 5.00 -7.45
CA GLU A 25 -3.81 6.15 -7.59
C GLU A 25 -2.47 5.84 -6.90
N PHE A 26 -2.53 5.35 -5.65
CA PHE A 26 -1.35 4.93 -4.91
C PHE A 26 -0.52 3.88 -5.65
N ARG A 27 -1.16 2.89 -6.28
CA ARG A 27 -0.46 1.87 -7.06
C ARG A 27 0.34 2.48 -8.20
N LYS A 28 -0.23 3.43 -8.94
CA LYS A 28 0.48 4.12 -10.04
C LYS A 28 1.68 4.90 -9.51
N ILE A 29 1.53 5.56 -8.36
CA ILE A 29 2.62 6.29 -7.70
C ILE A 29 3.74 5.33 -7.30
N ALA A 30 3.39 4.20 -6.67
CA ALA A 30 4.36 3.17 -6.29
C ALA A 30 5.06 2.57 -7.52
N GLU A 31 4.31 2.24 -8.57
CA GLU A 31 4.85 1.70 -9.82
C GLU A 31 5.82 2.68 -10.50
N LYS A 32 5.49 3.98 -10.47
CA LYS A 32 6.38 5.03 -10.98
C LYS A 32 7.63 5.23 -10.11
N ALA A 33 7.55 4.97 -8.81
CA ALA A 33 8.65 5.16 -7.88
C ALA A 33 9.67 4.00 -7.88
N GLY A 34 9.19 2.75 -7.93
CA GLY A 34 10.03 1.57 -7.75
C GLY A 34 9.86 0.46 -8.80
N GLY A 35 9.04 0.70 -9.83
CA GLY A 35 8.73 -0.29 -10.86
C GLY A 35 7.58 -1.22 -10.48
N GLU A 36 7.47 -2.36 -11.16
CA GLU A 36 6.28 -3.21 -11.05
C GLU A 36 6.03 -3.71 -9.62
N VAL A 37 4.84 -3.40 -9.12
CA VAL A 37 4.41 -3.77 -7.76
C VAL A 37 4.04 -5.24 -7.72
N HIS A 38 4.61 -5.97 -6.76
CA HIS A 38 4.28 -7.36 -6.49
C HIS A 38 3.21 -7.49 -5.42
N LYS A 39 3.38 -6.80 -4.29
CA LYS A 39 2.48 -6.90 -3.13
C LYS A 39 2.43 -5.57 -2.39
N ILE A 40 1.26 -5.22 -1.85
CA ILE A 40 1.06 -4.06 -0.99
C ILE A 40 0.56 -4.55 0.38
N ASP A 41 1.19 -4.08 1.45
CA ASP A 41 0.88 -4.42 2.82
C ASP A 41 0.46 -3.15 3.58
N PHE A 42 -0.78 -3.13 4.06
CA PHE A 42 -1.35 -1.98 4.75
C PHE A 42 -1.12 -2.15 6.25
N SER A 43 -0.17 -1.40 6.79
CA SER A 43 0.04 -1.37 8.24
C SER A 43 -1.02 -0.45 8.86
N SER A 44 -2.18 -1.01 9.19
CA SER A 44 -3.21 -0.30 9.95
C SER A 44 -2.69 -0.03 11.36
N CYS A 45 -2.24 1.20 11.63
CA CYS A 45 -2.15 1.65 13.02
C CYS A 45 -3.58 1.73 13.56
N HIS A 46 -3.90 0.85 14.51
CA HIS A 46 -5.16 0.82 15.25
C HIS A 46 -5.44 2.20 15.89
N LEU A 47 -6.22 3.04 15.22
CA LEU A 47 -6.93 4.15 15.83
C LEU A 47 -8.41 3.85 15.67
N LYS A 48 -8.95 3.19 16.70
CA LYS A 48 -10.37 2.99 17.02
C LYS A 48 -11.35 3.50 15.96
N SER A 49 -11.69 2.67 15.00
CA SER A 49 -13.02 2.64 14.39
C SER A 49 -13.16 1.37 13.58
N ASP A 50 -14.10 0.54 14.04
CA ASP A 50 -14.72 -0.56 13.33
C ASP A 50 -14.90 -0.23 11.84
N LYS A 51 -14.08 -0.88 10.99
CA LYS A 51 -14.41 -1.44 9.65
C LYS A 51 -13.12 -1.69 8.86
N CYS A 52 -12.63 -2.92 8.97
CA CYS A 52 -11.59 -3.49 8.12
C CYS A 52 -12.06 -3.56 6.66
N TYR A 53 -11.15 -3.33 5.73
CA TYR A 53 -11.15 -3.99 4.42
C TYR A 53 -9.80 -4.67 4.23
N MET A 54 -9.78 -5.96 4.56
CA MET A 54 -8.77 -6.90 4.10
C MET A 54 -9.47 -7.74 3.03
N GLU A 55 -9.37 -7.37 1.76
CA GLU A 55 -9.59 -8.36 0.69
C GLU A 55 -8.91 -7.92 -0.60
N GLY A 56 -8.16 -8.84 -1.20
CA GLY A 56 -7.52 -8.64 -2.50
C GLY A 56 -6.35 -9.57 -2.73
N LYS A 57 -6.58 -10.89 -2.68
CA LYS A 57 -5.71 -11.83 -3.40
C LYS A 57 -5.94 -11.58 -4.90
N PHE A 58 -4.91 -11.15 -5.61
CA PHE A 58 -4.78 -11.30 -7.06
C PHE A 58 -3.36 -11.78 -7.35
#